data_AF-A0A5C6TTX7-F1
#
_entry.id   AF-A0A5C6TTX7-F1
#
_cell.length_a   1.000
_cell.length_b   1.000
_cell.length_c   1.000
_cell.angle_alpha   90.00
_cell.angle_beta   90.00
_cell.angle_gamma   90.00
#
_symmetry.space_group_name_H-M   'P 1'
#
loop_
_entity.id
_entity.type
_entity.pdbx_description
1 polymer ?
#
loop_
_entity_poly.entity_id
_entity_poly.type
_entity_poly.pdbx_seq_one_letter_code
_entity_poly.pdbx_strand_id
1 'polypeptide(L)'
;MSAGPHGHVLRWSLWAGEEGGGALIDGCPPGIGLDEEAVGARLLSGLFEGRTTGTPIALVAGDRDRALLAAGAVAGKVIDGVAISTVIDGDDVRCVGEGVPVGWGAPVYARLDAELARAIGELDGVRRIEIGDGFAAARLTGAANADAMRAGPEFRANHAGGILGGISSGQPLLVRVGFDAPGEHSAALVAASVALVLADQKLLHRAQCG
;
A
#
# COMPACT_ATOMS: atom_id res chain seq x y z
N MET A 1 -10.19 -16.92 8.94
CA MET A 1 -10.90 -15.64 9.19
C MET A 1 -10.93 -14.85 7.89
N SER A 2 -12.05 -14.19 7.58
CA SER A 2 -12.19 -13.33 6.39
C SER A 2 -12.02 -11.88 6.83
N ALA A 3 -11.11 -11.14 6.17
CA ALA A 3 -11.10 -9.69 6.29
C ALA A 3 -12.07 -9.13 5.24
N GLY A 4 -12.93 -8.19 5.64
CA GLY A 4 -13.87 -7.53 4.73
C GLY A 4 -13.15 -6.82 3.57
N PRO A 5 -13.87 -6.38 2.54
CA PRO A 5 -13.24 -5.71 1.40
C PRO A 5 -12.53 -4.42 1.84
N HIS A 6 -11.31 -4.24 1.34
CA HIS A 6 -10.50 -3.02 1.48
C HIS A 6 -10.46 -2.27 0.15
N GLY A 7 -10.22 -0.96 0.21
CA GLY A 7 -10.07 -0.12 -0.97
C GLY A 7 -11.41 0.40 -1.50
N HIS A 8 -11.34 1.42 -2.35
CA HIS A 8 -12.49 2.16 -2.87
C HIS A 8 -12.75 1.83 -4.34
N VAL A 9 -11.70 1.86 -5.16
CA VAL A 9 -11.71 1.51 -6.59
C VAL A 9 -10.99 0.18 -6.80
N LEU A 10 -9.75 0.04 -6.33
CA LEU A 10 -9.09 -1.26 -6.27
C LEU A 10 -9.56 -2.00 -5.02
N ARG A 11 -10.54 -2.86 -5.27
CA ARG A 11 -11.14 -3.92 -4.45
C ARG A 11 -10.13 -4.95 -3.96
N TRP A 12 -9.88 -5.20 -2.68
CA TRP A 12 -9.30 -6.50 -2.30
C TRP A 12 -9.94 -7.12 -1.07
N SER A 13 -10.10 -8.44 -1.11
CA SER A 13 -10.56 -9.26 0.01
C SER A 13 -9.67 -10.48 0.16
N LEU A 14 -9.25 -10.78 1.38
CA LEU A 14 -8.39 -11.92 1.69
C LEU A 14 -9.13 -12.93 2.54
N TRP A 15 -8.96 -14.21 2.21
CA TRP A 15 -9.49 -15.32 2.98
C TRP A 15 -8.39 -16.32 3.33
N ALA A 16 -8.59 -17.01 4.46
CA ALA A 16 -7.76 -18.14 4.86
C ALA A 16 -8.58 -19.14 5.68
N GLY A 17 -8.29 -20.42 5.47
CA GLY A 17 -8.87 -21.58 6.14
C GLY A 17 -7.82 -22.69 6.31
N GLU A 18 -8.24 -23.85 6.80
CA GLU A 18 -7.35 -24.98 7.10
C GLU A 18 -6.64 -25.52 5.85
N GLU A 19 -7.27 -25.38 4.67
CA GLU A 19 -6.76 -25.90 3.41
C GLU A 19 -6.00 -24.86 2.57
N GLY A 20 -5.84 -23.63 3.07
CA GLY A 20 -5.04 -22.59 2.42
C GLY A 20 -5.63 -21.19 2.51
N GLY A 21 -5.18 -20.30 1.61
CA GLY A 21 -5.66 -18.92 1.54
C GLY A 21 -5.85 -18.44 0.11
N GLY A 22 -6.38 -17.23 -0.03
CA GLY A 22 -6.55 -16.63 -1.34
C GLY A 22 -7.05 -15.20 -1.27
N ALA A 23 -7.14 -14.60 -2.44
CA ALA A 23 -7.58 -13.22 -2.59
C ALA A 23 -8.58 -13.09 -3.75
N LEU A 24 -9.50 -12.14 -3.59
CA LEU A 24 -10.27 -11.59 -4.69
C LEU A 24 -9.88 -10.13 -4.85
N ILE A 25 -9.45 -9.75 -6.05
CA ILE A 25 -9.05 -8.38 -6.39
C ILE A 25 -9.98 -7.88 -7.48
N ASP A 26 -10.62 -6.76 -7.25
CA ASP A 26 -11.57 -6.15 -8.18
C ASP A 26 -11.16 -4.71 -8.52
N GLY A 27 -11.54 -4.21 -9.69
CA GLY A 27 -11.16 -2.87 -10.16
C GLY A 27 -9.74 -2.78 -10.74
N CYS A 28 -9.03 -3.89 -10.94
CA CYS A 28 -7.75 -3.90 -11.64
C CYS A 28 -7.98 -3.55 -13.13
N PRO A 29 -7.31 -2.52 -13.70
CA PRO A 29 -7.50 -2.13 -15.11
C PRO A 29 -7.19 -3.26 -16.10
N PRO A 30 -7.84 -3.32 -17.27
CA PRO A 30 -7.51 -4.29 -18.30
C PRO A 30 -6.16 -4.01 -18.98
N GLY A 31 -5.55 -5.05 -19.54
CA GLY A 31 -4.35 -4.95 -20.38
C GLY A 31 -3.01 -5.03 -19.63
N ILE A 32 -3.03 -5.12 -18.31
CA ILE A 32 -1.83 -5.26 -17.45
C ILE A 32 -1.29 -6.68 -17.60
N GLY A 33 0.01 -6.81 -17.90
CA GLY A 33 0.68 -8.11 -18.02
C GLY A 33 0.87 -8.76 -16.65
N LEU A 34 0.39 -9.99 -16.51
CA LEU A 34 0.39 -10.73 -15.26
C LEU A 34 0.49 -12.24 -15.52
N ASP A 35 1.34 -12.92 -14.76
CA ASP A 35 1.50 -14.37 -14.78
C ASP A 35 1.69 -14.91 -13.35
N GLU A 36 1.54 -16.23 -13.18
CA GLU A 36 1.62 -16.88 -11.86
C GLU A 36 3.01 -16.79 -11.23
N GLU A 37 4.07 -16.68 -12.04
CA GLU A 37 5.44 -16.54 -11.55
C GLU A 37 5.65 -15.17 -10.90
N ALA A 38 5.23 -14.09 -11.58
CA ALA A 38 5.32 -12.72 -11.07
C ALA A 38 4.40 -12.49 -9.86
N VAL A 39 3.26 -13.19 -9.78
CA VAL A 39 2.31 -13.09 -8.67
C VAL A 39 2.70 -13.99 -7.49
N GLY A 40 3.37 -15.12 -7.75
CA GLY A 40 3.69 -16.11 -6.73
C GLY A 40 2.45 -16.87 -6.21
N ALA A 41 1.36 -16.92 -6.98
CA ALA A 41 0.12 -17.62 -6.62
C ALA A 41 -0.62 -18.09 -7.89
N ARG A 42 -1.52 -19.07 -7.70
CA ARG A 42 -2.32 -19.62 -8.79
C ARG A 42 -3.45 -18.65 -9.14
N LEU A 43 -3.57 -18.28 -10.41
CA LEU A 43 -4.59 -17.37 -10.91
C LEU A 43 -5.80 -18.18 -11.41
N LEU A 44 -7.01 -17.81 -10.95
CA LEU A 44 -8.25 -18.53 -11.27
C LEU A 44 -9.16 -17.77 -12.23
N SER A 45 -9.10 -16.44 -12.25
CA SER A 45 -9.96 -15.59 -13.08
C SER A 45 -9.31 -14.23 -13.37
N GLY A 46 -9.96 -13.40 -14.18
CA GLY A 46 -9.56 -12.01 -14.40
C GLY A 46 -8.43 -11.83 -15.41
N LEU A 47 -8.00 -12.90 -16.08
CA LEU A 47 -6.99 -12.86 -17.13
C LEU A 47 -7.46 -13.54 -18.41
N PHE A 48 -6.95 -13.05 -19.53
CA PHE A 48 -7.01 -13.65 -20.85
C PHE A 48 -5.66 -13.42 -21.56
N GLU A 49 -5.04 -14.47 -22.07
CA GLU A 49 -3.72 -14.40 -22.75
C GLU A 49 -2.63 -13.66 -21.93
N GLY A 50 -2.56 -13.92 -20.62
CA GLY A 50 -1.55 -13.31 -19.74
C GLY A 50 -1.78 -11.82 -19.43
N ARG A 51 -2.97 -11.30 -19.73
CA ARG A 51 -3.34 -9.90 -19.47
C ARG A 51 -4.62 -9.82 -18.66
N THR A 52 -4.69 -8.82 -17.78
CA THR A 52 -5.90 -8.53 -17.02
C THR A 52 -7.06 -8.17 -17.95
N THR A 53 -8.27 -8.62 -17.63
CA THR A 53 -9.48 -8.37 -18.44
C THR A 53 -10.31 -7.19 -17.93
N GLY A 54 -9.99 -6.65 -16.75
CA GLY A 54 -10.84 -5.69 -16.05
C GLY A 54 -11.94 -6.33 -15.20
N THR A 55 -12.13 -7.65 -15.29
CA THR A 55 -13.03 -8.39 -14.40
C THR A 55 -12.29 -8.82 -13.12
N PRO A 56 -12.99 -9.22 -12.05
CA PRO A 56 -12.35 -9.65 -10.81
C PRO A 56 -11.31 -10.76 -11.01
N ILE A 57 -10.14 -10.57 -10.40
CA ILE A 57 -9.02 -11.51 -10.36
C ILE A 57 -9.13 -12.30 -9.06
N ALA A 58 -9.45 -13.59 -9.17
CA ALA A 58 -9.39 -14.54 -8.06
C ALA A 58 -8.06 -15.29 -8.11
N LEU A 59 -7.44 -15.47 -6.94
CA LEU A 59 -6.21 -16.24 -6.79
C LEU A 59 -6.25 -17.13 -5.54
N VAL A 60 -5.48 -18.21 -5.58
CA VAL A 60 -5.29 -19.14 -4.45
C VAL A 60 -3.80 -19.22 -4.12
N ALA A 61 -3.51 -19.14 -2.83
CA ALA A 61 -2.17 -19.17 -2.25
C ALA A 61 -2.15 -20.14 -1.05
N GLY A 62 -0.95 -20.44 -0.53
CA GLY A 62 -0.78 -21.40 0.56
C GLY A 62 -1.42 -20.96 1.88
N ASP A 63 -1.48 -19.66 2.15
CA ASP A 63 -2.01 -19.08 3.39
C ASP A 63 -2.43 -17.61 3.18
N ARG A 64 -2.82 -16.92 4.25
CA ARG A 64 -3.24 -15.51 4.21
C ARG A 64 -2.09 -14.57 3.80
N ASP A 65 -0.88 -14.81 4.31
CA ASP A 65 0.28 -13.95 4.08
C ASP A 65 0.69 -14.03 2.61
N ARG A 66 0.75 -15.26 2.07
CA ARG A 66 1.00 -15.51 0.64
C ARG A 66 -0.09 -14.91 -0.23
N ALA A 67 -1.36 -14.95 0.20
CA ALA A 67 -2.44 -14.28 -0.51
C ALA A 67 -2.28 -12.75 -0.52
N LEU A 68 -1.86 -12.14 0.60
CA LEU A 68 -1.57 -10.71 0.66
C LEU A 68 -0.38 -10.34 -0.23
N LEU A 69 0.71 -11.12 -0.19
CA LEU A 69 1.89 -10.90 -1.04
C LEU A 69 1.52 -10.98 -2.53
N ALA A 70 0.71 -11.96 -2.92
CA ALA A 70 0.21 -12.11 -4.28
C ALA A 70 -0.67 -10.92 -4.71
N ALA A 71 -1.57 -10.46 -3.84
CA ALA A 71 -2.37 -9.27 -4.10
C ALA A 71 -1.50 -8.01 -4.22
N GLY A 72 -0.46 -7.89 -3.37
CA GLY A 72 0.54 -6.84 -3.46
C GLY A 72 1.31 -6.85 -4.79
N ALA A 73 1.63 -8.03 -5.33
CA ALA A 73 2.29 -8.17 -6.63
C ALA A 73 1.39 -7.65 -7.78
N VAL A 74 0.09 -7.95 -7.74
CA VAL A 74 -0.90 -7.38 -8.69
C VAL A 74 -0.94 -5.86 -8.56
N ALA A 75 -1.03 -5.34 -7.33
CA ALA A 75 -1.05 -3.90 -7.07
C ALA A 75 0.23 -3.19 -7.53
N GLY A 76 1.39 -3.84 -7.38
CA GLY A 76 2.69 -3.37 -7.89
C GLY A 76 2.67 -3.10 -9.40
N LYS A 77 1.99 -3.96 -10.17
CA LYS A 77 1.79 -3.74 -11.61
C LYS A 77 0.85 -2.57 -11.91
N VAL A 78 -0.11 -2.29 -11.03
CA VAL A 78 -1.05 -1.15 -11.19
C VAL A 78 -0.35 0.18 -10.91
N ILE A 79 0.49 0.27 -9.87
CA ILE A 79 1.13 1.54 -9.49
C ILE A 79 2.22 2.00 -10.44
N ASP A 80 2.82 1.10 -11.23
CA ASP A 80 3.84 1.31 -12.29
C ASP A 80 4.66 2.62 -12.21
N GLY A 81 5.96 2.49 -11.94
CA GLY A 81 6.87 3.61 -11.71
C GLY A 81 7.04 4.02 -10.25
N VAL A 82 6.32 3.39 -9.33
CA VAL A 82 6.52 3.52 -7.87
C VAL A 82 7.39 2.38 -7.37
N ALA A 83 8.52 2.70 -6.75
CA ALA A 83 9.40 1.73 -6.11
C ALA A 83 9.10 1.67 -4.61
N ILE A 84 8.85 0.47 -4.08
CA ILE A 84 8.64 0.25 -2.64
C ILE A 84 9.81 -0.58 -2.11
N SER A 85 10.49 -0.05 -1.11
CA SER A 85 11.59 -0.73 -0.42
C SER A 85 11.30 -0.83 1.07
N THR A 86 11.75 -1.92 1.70
CA THR A 86 11.58 -2.13 3.13
C THR A 86 12.88 -2.61 3.78
N VAL A 87 13.07 -2.22 5.04
CA VAL A 87 14.16 -2.70 5.89
C VAL A 87 13.63 -2.97 7.29
N ILE A 88 14.05 -4.08 7.89
CA ILE A 88 13.80 -4.38 9.30
C ILE A 88 14.93 -3.76 10.13
N ASP A 89 14.57 -2.93 11.11
CA ASP A 89 15.49 -2.34 12.08
C ASP A 89 14.91 -2.55 13.49
N GLY A 90 15.42 -3.57 14.19
CA GLY A 90 14.88 -3.99 15.47
C GLY A 90 13.46 -4.55 15.34
N ASP A 91 12.51 -3.95 16.05
CA ASP A 91 11.08 -4.28 16.04
C ASP A 91 10.30 -3.51 14.94
N ASP A 92 10.97 -2.63 14.21
CA ASP A 92 10.38 -1.81 13.17
C ASP A 92 10.66 -2.34 11.75
N VAL A 93 9.64 -2.26 10.90
CA VAL A 93 9.79 -2.23 9.45
C VAL A 93 9.72 -0.78 8.99
N ARG A 94 10.78 -0.28 8.36
CA ARG A 94 10.76 0.99 7.63
C ARG A 94 10.47 0.72 6.17
N CYS A 95 9.47 1.39 5.63
CA CYS A 95 9.02 1.29 4.25
C CYS A 95 9.13 2.65 3.57
N VAL A 96 9.72 2.67 2.38
CA VAL A 96 9.88 3.86 1.55
C VAL A 96 9.22 3.62 0.19
N GLY A 97 8.27 4.48 -0.17
CA GLY A 97 7.66 4.54 -1.50
C GLY A 97 8.23 5.71 -2.30
N GLU A 98 9.06 5.43 -3.29
CA GLU A 98 9.66 6.43 -4.18
C GLU A 98 8.88 6.53 -5.49
N GLY A 99 8.81 7.73 -6.08
CA GLY A 99 8.10 7.95 -7.34
C GLY A 99 6.58 8.07 -7.22
N VAL A 100 6.03 8.13 -5.99
CA VAL A 100 4.60 8.37 -5.76
C VAL A 100 4.24 9.77 -6.29
N PRO A 101 3.37 9.90 -7.31
CA PRO A 101 2.96 11.19 -7.85
C PRO A 101 2.25 12.04 -6.79
N VAL A 102 2.32 13.36 -6.93
CA VAL A 102 1.55 14.30 -6.08
C VAL A 102 0.05 14.12 -6.32
N GLY A 103 -0.75 14.21 -5.24
CA GLY A 103 -2.21 14.26 -5.32
C GLY A 103 -2.94 12.93 -5.18
N TRP A 104 -2.26 11.81 -4.92
CA TRP A 104 -2.92 10.54 -4.56
C TRP A 104 -3.43 10.61 -3.12
N GLY A 105 -4.70 10.28 -2.91
CA GLY A 105 -5.42 10.51 -1.66
C GLY A 105 -6.73 11.25 -1.90
N ALA A 106 -7.76 10.97 -1.12
CA ALA A 106 -8.99 11.75 -1.11
C ALA A 106 -9.20 12.38 0.27
N PRO A 107 -8.94 13.69 0.45
CA PRO A 107 -9.14 14.37 1.72
C PRO A 107 -10.52 14.10 2.32
N VAL A 108 -10.58 14.07 3.65
CA VAL A 108 -11.79 13.79 4.46
C VAL A 108 -12.29 12.35 4.42
N TYR A 109 -12.37 11.70 3.25
CA TYR A 109 -13.07 10.41 3.11
C TYR A 109 -12.17 9.19 2.88
N ALA A 110 -11.07 9.35 2.15
CA ALA A 110 -10.10 8.28 1.89
C ALA A 110 -8.67 8.86 1.87
N ARG A 111 -8.29 9.45 3.01
CA ARG A 111 -6.95 10.02 3.17
C ARG A 111 -5.92 8.90 3.06
N LEU A 112 -4.82 9.14 2.34
CA LEU A 112 -3.79 8.14 2.07
C LEU A 112 -3.19 7.56 3.37
N ASP A 113 -2.89 8.41 4.35
CA ASP A 113 -2.39 8.00 5.67
C ASP A 113 -3.39 7.12 6.44
N ALA A 114 -4.68 7.46 6.38
CA ALA A 114 -5.74 6.68 7.03
C ALA A 114 -5.92 5.29 6.39
N GLU A 115 -5.87 5.19 5.06
CA GLU A 115 -5.95 3.91 4.37
C GLU A 115 -4.71 3.05 4.57
N LEU A 116 -3.52 3.66 4.60
CA LEU A 116 -2.27 2.97 4.97
C LEU A 116 -2.37 2.41 6.39
N ALA A 117 -2.80 3.22 7.35
CA ALA A 117 -2.96 2.79 8.73
C ALA A 117 -3.97 1.64 8.86
N ARG A 118 -5.09 1.70 8.12
CA ARG A 118 -6.10 0.65 8.11
C ARG A 118 -5.56 -0.65 7.54
N ALA A 119 -4.95 -0.62 6.35
CA ALA A 119 -4.45 -1.83 5.69
C ALA A 119 -3.28 -2.49 6.43
N ILE A 120 -2.35 -1.67 6.96
CA ILE A 120 -1.19 -2.18 7.72
C ILE A 120 -1.61 -2.66 9.12
N GLY A 121 -2.58 -2.01 9.76
CA GLY A 121 -3.04 -2.37 11.10
C GLY A 121 -3.70 -3.74 11.21
N GLU A 122 -4.03 -4.36 10.06
CA GLU A 122 -4.56 -5.73 9.99
C GLU A 122 -3.50 -6.81 9.90
N LEU A 123 -2.23 -6.43 9.74
CA LEU A 123 -1.12 -7.36 9.82
C LEU A 123 -0.98 -7.84 11.26
N ASP A 124 -0.73 -9.14 11.43
CA ASP A 124 -0.55 -9.70 12.76
C ASP A 124 0.71 -9.13 13.43
N GLY A 125 0.64 -8.96 14.74
CA GLY A 125 1.74 -8.41 15.55
C GLY A 125 1.95 -6.88 15.43
N VAL A 126 1.27 -6.15 14.54
CA VAL A 126 1.42 -4.68 14.46
C VAL A 126 0.95 -4.01 15.76
N ARG A 127 1.80 -3.11 16.29
CA ARG A 127 1.54 -2.31 17.50
C ARG A 127 1.68 -0.82 17.25
N ARG A 128 2.36 -0.42 16.19
CA ARG A 128 2.68 0.98 15.88
C ARG A 128 2.70 1.21 14.38
N ILE A 129 2.13 2.33 13.93
CA ILE A 129 2.19 2.80 12.54
C ILE A 129 2.49 4.30 12.59
N GLU A 130 3.53 4.71 11.87
CA GLU A 130 4.01 6.09 11.85
C GLU A 130 4.25 6.53 10.40
N ILE A 131 3.82 7.74 10.07
CA ILE A 131 4.11 8.40 8.79
C ILE A 131 5.09 9.54 9.05
N GLY A 132 6.15 9.63 8.25
CA GLY A 132 7.18 10.66 8.39
C GLY A 132 7.86 10.62 9.76
N ASP A 133 7.91 11.77 10.44
CA ASP A 133 8.47 11.88 11.79
C ASP A 133 7.64 11.16 12.87
N GLY A 134 6.39 10.79 12.56
CA GLY A 134 5.55 9.96 13.43
C GLY A 134 5.33 10.58 14.81
N PHE A 135 5.57 9.80 15.87
CA PHE A 135 5.41 10.28 17.25
C PHE A 135 6.39 11.40 17.63
N ALA A 136 7.51 11.55 16.92
CA ALA A 136 8.44 12.64 17.17
C ALA A 136 7.82 14.01 16.85
N ALA A 137 6.92 14.08 15.86
CA ALA A 137 6.21 15.31 15.47
C ALA A 137 5.41 15.93 16.63
N ALA A 138 4.87 15.10 17.54
CA ALA A 138 4.11 15.56 18.71
C ALA A 138 4.94 16.38 19.71
N ARG A 139 6.27 16.32 19.62
CA ARG A 139 7.21 17.06 20.47
C ARG A 139 7.70 18.37 19.83
N LEU A 140 7.28 18.65 18.59
CA LEU A 140 7.71 19.80 17.82
C LEU A 140 6.64 20.90 17.84
N THR A 141 7.06 22.15 17.64
CA THR A 141 6.14 23.25 17.32
C THR A 141 5.69 23.13 15.88
N GLY A 142 4.55 23.72 15.53
CA GLY A 142 4.08 23.72 14.14
C GLY A 142 5.09 24.30 13.15
N ALA A 143 5.86 25.31 13.56
CA ALA A 143 6.92 25.90 12.74
C ALA A 143 8.13 24.96 12.57
N ALA A 144 8.47 24.17 13.60
CA ALA A 144 9.58 23.21 13.54
C ALA A 144 9.22 21.94 12.76
N ASN A 145 7.94 21.54 12.76
CA ASN A 145 7.44 20.38 12.02
C ASN A 145 7.05 20.71 10.56
N ALA A 146 7.06 21.98 10.17
CA ALA A 146 6.62 22.39 8.84
C ALA A 146 7.68 22.05 7.78
N ASP A 147 7.25 21.36 6.72
CA ASP A 147 8.07 21.13 5.54
C ASP A 147 8.16 22.41 4.68
N ALA A 148 9.18 23.23 4.95
CA ALA A 148 9.37 24.49 4.25
C ALA A 148 9.61 24.29 2.74
N MET A 149 8.91 25.06 1.90
CA MET A 149 9.06 25.02 0.44
C MET A 149 9.95 26.15 -0.09
N ARG A 150 10.64 25.93 -1.22
CA ARG A 150 11.21 27.01 -2.05
C ARG A 150 10.14 27.57 -3.00
N ALA A 151 10.47 28.63 -3.74
CA ALA A 151 9.65 29.03 -4.88
C ALA A 151 9.65 27.90 -5.93
N GLY A 152 8.54 27.18 -6.05
CA GLY A 152 8.38 25.96 -6.87
C GLY A 152 7.82 24.77 -6.05
N PRO A 153 7.56 23.61 -6.67
CA PRO A 153 7.05 22.42 -6.00
C PRO A 153 8.17 21.64 -5.26
N GLU A 154 9.09 22.34 -4.61
CA GLU A 154 10.27 21.75 -3.94
C GLU A 154 10.22 21.96 -2.43
N PHE A 155 10.16 20.86 -1.69
CA PHE A 155 10.26 20.82 -0.23
C PHE A 155 11.71 20.73 0.23
N ARG A 156 12.03 21.36 1.37
CA ARG A 156 13.36 21.33 1.99
C ARG A 156 13.53 20.24 3.06
N ALA A 157 12.43 19.66 3.51
CA ALA A 157 12.36 18.60 4.51
C ALA A 157 11.18 17.67 4.19
N ASN A 158 11.12 16.50 4.83
CA ASN A 158 10.05 15.51 4.64
C ASN A 158 9.53 14.99 5.99
N HIS A 159 9.28 15.90 6.93
CA HIS A 159 8.71 15.61 8.24
C HIS A 159 7.33 14.94 8.12
N ALA A 160 6.56 15.32 7.09
CA ALA A 160 5.25 14.74 6.80
C ALA A 160 5.32 13.36 6.11
N GLY A 161 6.50 12.87 5.77
CA GLY A 161 6.69 11.53 5.20
C GLY A 161 5.98 11.31 3.86
N GLY A 162 5.97 12.33 3.00
CA GLY A 162 5.36 12.26 1.68
C GLY A 162 3.84 12.43 1.67
N ILE A 163 3.19 12.68 2.82
CA ILE A 163 1.74 12.87 2.91
C ILE A 163 1.41 14.20 3.61
N LEU A 164 0.78 15.13 2.90
CA LEU A 164 0.31 16.41 3.45
C LEU A 164 -1.20 16.48 3.34
N GLY A 165 -1.91 16.69 4.46
CA GLY A 165 -3.37 16.81 4.45
C GLY A 165 -4.12 15.55 3.97
N GLY A 166 -3.47 14.38 4.02
CA GLY A 166 -4.02 13.11 3.54
C GLY A 166 -3.84 12.85 2.04
N ILE A 167 -3.03 13.66 1.34
CA ILE A 167 -2.65 13.46 -0.07
C ILE A 167 -1.13 13.36 -0.20
N SER A 168 -0.65 12.62 -1.20
CA SER A 168 0.78 12.54 -1.50
C SER A 168 1.35 13.89 -1.94
N SER A 169 2.53 14.25 -1.44
CA SER A 169 3.22 15.51 -1.76
C SER A 169 4.16 15.41 -2.97
N GLY A 170 4.43 14.20 -3.47
CA GLY A 170 5.46 13.90 -4.48
C GLY A 170 6.85 13.63 -3.89
N GLN A 171 7.04 13.84 -2.58
CA GLN A 171 8.23 13.39 -1.86
C GLN A 171 8.15 11.88 -1.56
N PRO A 172 9.26 11.23 -1.19
CA PRO A 172 9.22 9.83 -0.76
C PRO A 172 8.20 9.62 0.35
N LEU A 173 7.33 8.63 0.17
CA LEU A 173 6.41 8.14 1.20
C LEU A 173 7.22 7.42 2.26
N LEU A 174 7.15 7.87 3.52
CA LEU A 174 7.88 7.27 4.64
C LEU A 174 6.90 6.66 5.63
N VAL A 175 6.93 5.33 5.77
CA VAL A 175 6.10 4.58 6.71
C VAL A 175 6.99 3.76 7.64
N ARG A 176 6.78 3.84 8.94
CA ARG A 176 7.42 2.97 9.94
C ARG A 176 6.36 2.16 10.67
N VAL A 177 6.56 0.85 10.75
CA VAL A 177 5.60 -0.10 11.32
C VAL A 177 6.30 -0.89 12.41
N GLY A 178 5.87 -0.71 13.66
CA GLY A 178 6.42 -1.44 14.80
C GLY A 178 5.58 -2.68 15.11
N PHE A 179 6.26 -3.81 15.30
CA PHE A 179 5.67 -5.10 15.67
C PHE A 179 6.00 -5.44 17.13
N ASP A 180 5.21 -6.30 17.78
CA ASP A 180 5.64 -6.90 19.05
C ASP A 180 6.75 -7.94 18.85
N ALA A 181 6.72 -8.66 17.73
CA ALA A 181 7.80 -9.49 17.22
C ALA A 181 7.70 -9.57 15.68
N PRO A 182 8.60 -8.94 14.91
CA PRO A 182 8.57 -9.03 13.46
C PRO A 182 8.88 -10.46 13.00
N GLY A 183 8.03 -11.01 12.14
CA GLY A 183 8.25 -12.30 11.49
C GLY A 183 9.10 -12.18 10.22
N GLU A 184 9.51 -13.32 9.67
CA GLU A 184 10.31 -13.41 8.44
C GLU A 184 9.69 -12.61 7.27
N HIS A 185 8.35 -12.62 7.16
CA HIS A 185 7.64 -11.94 6.08
C HIS A 185 7.17 -10.51 6.41
N SER A 186 7.37 -9.99 7.64
CA SER A 186 6.82 -8.69 8.05
C SER A 186 7.18 -7.56 7.09
N ALA A 187 8.43 -7.51 6.62
CA ALA A 187 8.88 -6.52 5.65
C ALA A 187 8.15 -6.60 4.30
N ALA A 188 7.91 -7.82 3.81
CA ALA A 188 7.23 -8.06 2.54
C ALA A 188 5.72 -7.79 2.66
N LEU A 189 5.10 -8.14 3.79
CA LEU A 189 3.68 -7.88 4.05
C LEU A 189 3.39 -6.38 4.16
N VAL A 190 4.27 -5.61 4.81
CA VAL A 190 4.17 -4.14 4.84
C VAL A 190 4.28 -3.56 3.42
N ALA A 191 5.25 -4.03 2.62
CA ALA A 191 5.39 -3.57 1.24
C ALA A 191 4.13 -3.88 0.39
N ALA A 192 3.56 -5.08 0.55
CA ALA A 192 2.33 -5.49 -0.14
C ALA A 192 1.13 -4.63 0.25
N SER A 193 0.94 -4.35 1.54
CA SER A 193 -0.14 -3.46 2.02
C SER A 193 0.02 -2.04 1.49
N VAL A 194 1.25 -1.49 1.47
CA VAL A 194 1.52 -0.17 0.88
C VAL A 194 1.21 -0.17 -0.62
N ALA A 195 1.61 -1.21 -1.37
CA ALA A 195 1.33 -1.32 -2.79
C ALA A 195 -0.18 -1.34 -3.09
N LEU A 196 -0.96 -2.12 -2.34
CA LEU A 196 -2.41 -2.21 -2.48
C LEU A 196 -3.11 -0.86 -2.24
N VAL A 197 -2.73 -0.17 -1.17
CA VAL A 197 -3.28 1.16 -0.86
C VAL A 197 -2.91 2.16 -1.95
N LEU A 198 -1.65 2.20 -2.38
CA LEU A 198 -1.22 3.11 -3.44
C LEU A 198 -1.90 2.82 -4.78
N ALA A 199 -2.14 1.55 -5.11
CA ALA A 199 -2.85 1.17 -6.32
C ALA A 199 -4.30 1.65 -6.28
N ASP A 200 -4.98 1.49 -5.15
CA ASP A 200 -6.32 2.04 -4.95
C ASP A 200 -6.32 3.58 -5.08
N GLN A 201 -5.41 4.27 -4.41
CA GLN A 201 -5.33 5.74 -4.45
C GLN A 201 -4.96 6.29 -5.83
N LYS A 202 -4.14 5.57 -6.61
CA LYS A 202 -3.88 5.90 -8.03
C LYS A 202 -5.16 5.87 -8.85
N LEU A 203 -5.95 4.81 -8.71
CA LEU A 203 -7.19 4.64 -9.46
C LEU A 203 -8.28 5.60 -8.99
N LEU A 204 -8.35 5.87 -7.68
CA LEU A 204 -9.25 6.84 -7.09
C LEU A 204 -8.94 8.26 -7.59
N HIS A 205 -7.66 8.65 -7.59
CA HIS A 205 -7.22 9.93 -8.14
C HIS A 205 -7.62 10.08 -9.61
N ARG A 206 -7.38 9.05 -10.42
CA ARG A 206 -7.82 9.03 -11.83
C ARG A 206 -9.34 9.20 -11.98
N ALA A 207 -10.12 8.50 -11.15
CA ALA A 207 -11.58 8.61 -11.17
C ALA A 207 -12.09 10.01 -10.77
N GLN A 208 -11.34 10.74 -9.93
CA GLN A 208 -11.69 12.10 -9.49
C GLN A 208 -11.30 13.19 -10.48
N CYS A 209 -10.21 12.99 -11.24
CA CYS A 209 -9.66 14.02 -12.12
C CYS A 209 -10.19 14.00 -13.56
N GLY A 210 -10.86 12.92 -13.99
CA GLY A 210 -11.43 12.78 -15.34
C GLY A 210 -10.42 12.25 -16.35
#